data_AF-A0A7C5ZCL0-F1
#
_entry.id   AF-A0A7C5ZCL0-F1
#
_cell.length_a   1.000
_cell.length_b   1.000
_cell.length_c   1.000
_cell.angle_alpha   90.00
_cell.angle_beta   90.00
_cell.angle_gamma   90.00
#
_symmetry.space_group_name_H-M   'P 1'
#
loop_
_entity.id
_entity.type
_entity.pdbx_description
1 polymer ?
#
loop_
_entity_poly.entity_id
_entity_poly.type
_entity_poly.pdbx_seq_one_letter_code
_entity_poly.pdbx_strand_id
1 'polypeptide(L)'
;MRLDELAAKIEAELVGDGSIQITSAASLEDAQPGQIGFLANPKYHRQLETTRASAVIVSPRVSSNRLALLRTPDPYYAFARAVVLLHGHRQHPHQGVHPKANVDPTATIGQGSVVYPGVYVGPRVRIGADCIIYPNVVIYEDCVIGDRCILHANAVIGADGYGFATHQGVHHKIPQIGNVVIEDDVEIGAGSVIARAAMGSTLIGTGTKIDALVMIGHNTRIGPHGLLVAQVGIAGSVSVGHHVTMAGQVGVAGHLKIGDNVTIAAKAGVMSDVPDQTIVIGVPAMPASQARRVYSIFTQLPELLERLKAVEQQVEELADSGDTPLA
;
A
#
# COMPACT_ATOMS: atom_id res chain seq x y z
N MET A 1 22.93 21.05 11.49
CA MET A 1 22.44 22.11 10.57
C MET A 1 21.67 23.11 11.42
N ARG A 2 21.75 24.40 11.11
CA ARG A 2 20.95 25.39 11.86
C ARG A 2 19.47 25.25 11.53
N LEU A 3 18.60 25.64 12.48
CA LEU A 3 17.17 25.50 12.32
C LEU A 3 16.62 26.41 11.20
N ASP A 4 17.17 27.61 11.02
CA ASP A 4 16.82 28.52 9.92
C ASP A 4 17.20 27.95 8.54
N GLU A 5 18.38 27.35 8.40
CA GLU A 5 18.81 26.64 7.19
C GLU A 5 17.87 25.48 6.87
N LEU A 6 17.50 24.69 7.90
CA LEU A 6 16.57 23.58 7.74
C LEU A 6 15.18 24.08 7.32
N ALA A 7 14.67 25.14 7.96
CA ALA A 7 13.40 25.78 7.65
C ALA A 7 13.32 26.20 6.17
N ALA A 8 14.36 26.89 5.67
CA ALA A 8 14.45 27.31 4.28
C ALA A 8 14.46 26.11 3.33
N LYS A 9 15.21 25.06 3.65
CA LYS A 9 15.31 23.84 2.83
C LYS A 9 14.07 22.97 2.83
N ILE A 10 13.16 23.11 3.80
CA ILE A 10 11.88 22.37 3.84
C ILE A 10 10.67 23.28 3.58
N GLU A 11 10.91 24.55 3.20
CA GLU A 11 9.88 25.56 2.91
C GLU A 11 8.90 25.76 4.07
N ALA A 12 9.42 25.84 5.30
CA ALA A 12 8.65 26.09 6.51
C ALA A 12 8.95 27.48 7.10
N GLU A 13 7.92 28.11 7.65
CA GLU A 13 8.04 29.35 8.42
C GLU A 13 8.66 29.04 9.79
N LEU A 14 9.78 29.67 10.09
CA LEU A 14 10.44 29.55 11.39
C LEU A 14 9.80 30.51 12.42
N VAL A 15 9.44 29.97 13.59
CA VAL A 15 9.04 30.74 14.77
C VAL A 15 9.93 30.33 15.95
N GLY A 16 10.65 31.30 16.53
CA GLY A 16 11.60 31.07 17.64
C GLY A 16 13.05 31.29 17.22
N ASP A 17 13.99 30.69 17.96
CA ASP A 17 15.43 30.85 17.72
C ASP A 17 15.93 29.97 16.55
N GLY A 18 16.30 30.62 15.44
CA GLY A 18 16.83 29.94 14.24
C GLY A 18 18.26 29.43 14.37
N SER A 19 19.01 29.87 15.38
CA SER A 19 20.41 29.48 15.58
C SER A 19 20.57 28.08 16.19
N ILE A 20 19.48 27.49 16.68
CA ILE A 20 19.42 26.14 17.24
C ILE A 20 20.02 25.12 16.27
N GLN A 21 20.94 24.29 16.77
CA GLN A 21 21.53 23.19 16.00
C GLN A 21 20.63 21.96 16.02
N ILE A 22 20.24 21.52 14.82
CA ILE A 22 19.53 20.26 14.61
C ILE A 22 20.49 19.22 14.04
N THR A 23 20.59 18.07 14.70
CA THR A 23 21.53 16.98 14.38
C THR A 23 20.81 15.71 13.92
N SER A 24 19.57 15.47 14.35
CA SER A 24 18.80 14.28 13.98
C SER A 24 17.30 14.50 14.16
N ALA A 25 16.50 13.49 13.84
CA ALA A 25 15.05 13.51 13.95
C ALA A 25 14.58 12.40 14.91
N ALA A 26 13.49 12.64 15.63
CA ALA A 26 12.94 11.69 16.60
C ALA A 26 11.42 11.85 16.79
N SER A 27 10.77 10.85 17.40
CA SER A 27 9.39 10.96 17.87
C SER A 27 9.28 12.07 18.93
N LEU A 28 8.12 12.70 19.10
CA LEU A 28 7.96 13.72 20.14
C LEU A 28 8.13 13.15 21.55
N GLU A 29 7.86 11.86 21.74
CA GLU A 29 8.02 11.16 23.02
C GLU A 29 9.49 10.97 23.40
N ASP A 30 10.33 10.55 22.45
CA ASP A 30 11.72 10.18 22.72
C ASP A 30 12.73 11.29 22.40
N ALA A 31 12.30 12.33 21.68
CA ALA A 31 13.20 13.38 21.20
C ALA A 31 13.99 14.03 22.33
N GLN A 32 15.28 14.21 22.09
CA GLN A 32 16.26 14.87 22.95
C GLN A 32 16.64 16.25 22.40
N PRO A 33 17.34 17.08 23.20
CA PRO A 33 17.92 18.32 22.69
C PRO A 33 18.82 18.08 21.47
N GLY A 34 18.70 18.95 20.47
CA GLY A 34 19.33 18.81 19.16
C GLY A 34 18.51 18.01 18.13
N GLN A 35 17.37 17.43 18.53
CA GLN A 35 16.51 16.66 17.63
C GLN A 35 15.25 17.44 17.23
N ILE A 36 14.78 17.17 16.00
CA ILE A 36 13.52 17.70 15.48
C ILE A 36 12.45 16.60 15.44
N GLY A 37 11.25 16.94 15.87
CA GLY A 37 10.06 16.10 15.70
C GLY A 37 9.01 16.75 14.81
N PHE A 38 7.87 16.10 14.60
CA PHE A 38 6.74 16.71 13.91
C PHE A 38 5.40 16.38 14.60
N LEU A 39 4.42 17.24 14.39
CA LEU A 39 3.04 17.06 14.82
C LEU A 39 2.10 17.32 13.64
N ALA A 40 1.61 16.26 13.01
CA ALA A 40 0.55 16.35 12.00
C ALA A 40 -0.85 16.05 12.57
N ASN A 41 -0.94 15.16 13.56
CA ASN A 41 -2.21 14.69 14.10
C ASN A 41 -2.57 15.47 15.40
N PRO A 42 -3.68 16.23 15.42
CA PRO A 42 -4.07 17.07 16.57
C PRO A 42 -4.22 16.31 17.89
N LYS A 43 -4.48 14.99 17.83
CA LYS A 43 -4.61 14.12 19.02
C LYS A 43 -3.38 14.14 19.92
N TYR A 44 -2.20 14.37 19.35
CA TYR A 44 -0.93 14.36 20.07
C TYR A 44 -0.46 15.75 20.51
N HIS A 45 -1.31 16.79 20.43
CA HIS A 45 -0.94 18.16 20.78
C HIS A 45 -0.33 18.30 22.17
N ARG A 46 -0.79 17.51 23.15
CA ARG A 46 -0.24 17.50 24.51
C ARG A 46 1.25 17.11 24.57
N GLN A 47 1.76 16.37 23.58
CA GLN A 47 3.19 16.02 23.52
C GLN A 47 4.09 17.25 23.31
N LEU A 48 3.55 18.35 22.79
CA LEU A 48 4.30 19.62 22.71
C LEU A 48 4.64 20.19 24.10
N GLU A 49 3.89 19.81 25.15
CA GLU A 49 4.14 20.25 26.52
C GLU A 49 5.30 19.45 27.15
N THR A 50 5.43 18.17 26.80
CA THR A 50 6.35 17.24 27.45
C THR A 50 7.61 16.90 26.66
N THR A 51 7.61 17.08 25.33
CA THR A 51 8.75 16.70 24.47
C THR A 51 10.05 17.43 24.82
N ARG A 52 11.19 16.78 24.63
CA ARG A 52 12.52 17.42 24.78
C ARG A 52 13.18 17.73 23.42
N ALA A 53 12.41 17.64 22.32
CA ALA A 53 12.85 18.12 21.01
C ALA A 53 13.26 19.59 21.06
N SER A 54 14.26 19.97 20.28
CA SER A 54 14.69 21.36 20.16
C SER A 54 13.80 22.18 19.23
N ALA A 55 13.16 21.53 18.26
CA ALA A 55 12.18 22.15 17.38
C ALA A 55 11.10 21.14 16.96
N VAL A 56 9.94 21.63 16.55
CA VAL A 56 8.85 20.78 16.06
C VAL A 56 8.26 21.34 14.76
N ILE A 57 8.11 20.48 13.75
CA ILE A 57 7.40 20.79 12.51
C ILE A 57 5.89 20.65 12.75
N VAL A 58 5.12 21.69 12.46
CA VAL A 58 3.69 21.76 12.81
C VAL A 58 2.87 22.42 11.72
N SER A 59 1.54 22.26 11.78
CA SER A 59 0.63 23.02 10.92
C SER A 59 0.59 24.50 11.31
N PRO A 60 0.20 25.43 10.41
CA PRO A 60 0.31 26.87 10.67
C PRO A 60 -0.51 27.37 11.87
N ARG A 61 -1.54 26.60 12.28
CA ARG A 61 -2.43 26.93 13.39
C ARG A 61 -1.84 26.61 14.77
N VAL A 62 -0.76 25.85 14.84
CA VAL A 62 -0.16 25.42 16.10
C VAL A 62 0.80 26.49 16.62
N SER A 63 0.71 26.78 17.91
CA SER A 63 1.58 27.73 18.62
C SER A 63 2.17 27.08 19.87
N SER A 64 3.39 27.49 20.24
CA SER A 64 4.06 27.07 21.46
C SER A 64 4.92 28.24 21.96
N ASN A 65 4.89 28.48 23.27
CA ASN A 65 5.75 29.47 23.92
C ASN A 65 7.06 28.85 24.45
N ARG A 66 7.23 27.52 24.30
CA ARG A 66 8.35 26.76 24.87
C ARG A 66 9.34 26.29 23.81
N LEU A 67 8.85 26.02 22.60
CA LEU A 67 9.60 25.34 21.53
C LEU A 67 9.73 26.24 20.32
N ALA A 68 10.86 26.12 19.61
CA ALA A 68 10.93 26.63 18.24
C ALA A 68 10.05 25.77 17.32
N LEU A 69 9.36 26.41 16.38
CA LEU A 69 8.43 25.77 15.47
C LEU A 69 8.84 26.00 14.02
N LEU A 70 8.65 24.97 13.20
CA LEU A 70 8.67 25.07 11.74
C LEU A 70 7.25 24.87 11.23
N ARG A 71 6.57 25.95 10.84
CA ARG A 71 5.18 25.95 10.40
C ARG A 71 5.09 25.71 8.90
N THR A 72 4.26 24.76 8.50
CA THR A 72 4.06 24.40 7.09
C THR A 72 2.67 23.82 6.87
N PRO A 73 2.03 24.02 5.70
CA PRO A 73 0.75 23.39 5.39
C PRO A 73 0.82 21.86 5.37
N ASP A 74 1.99 21.25 5.13
CA ASP A 74 2.19 19.79 5.14
C ASP A 74 3.35 19.36 6.07
N PRO A 75 3.07 19.21 7.38
CA PRO A 75 4.09 18.82 8.35
C PRO A 75 4.69 17.44 8.11
N TYR A 76 3.92 16.51 7.53
CA TYR A 76 4.38 15.14 7.30
C TYR A 76 5.41 15.11 6.17
N TYR A 77 5.10 15.75 5.05
CA TYR A 77 6.05 15.85 3.93
C TYR A 77 7.31 16.64 4.30
N ALA A 78 7.16 17.76 5.01
CA ALA A 78 8.30 18.55 5.49
C ALA A 78 9.18 17.75 6.46
N PHE A 79 8.59 16.93 7.33
CA PHE A 79 9.35 16.02 8.19
C PHE A 79 10.12 14.97 7.39
N ALA A 80 9.51 14.37 6.35
CA ALA A 80 10.21 13.43 5.47
C ALA A 80 11.43 14.08 4.79
N ARG A 81 11.28 15.32 4.29
CA ARG A 81 12.42 16.10 3.75
C ARG A 81 13.48 16.39 4.81
N ALA A 82 13.08 16.76 6.03
CA ALA A 82 14.01 17.02 7.12
C ALA A 82 14.83 15.77 7.47
N VAL A 83 14.20 14.59 7.52
CA VAL A 83 14.90 13.32 7.74
C VAL A 83 15.95 13.07 6.65
N VAL A 84 15.62 13.26 5.38
CA VAL A 84 16.58 13.12 4.26
C VAL A 84 17.73 14.12 4.36
N LEU A 85 17.46 15.39 4.73
CA LEU A 85 18.50 16.40 4.87
C LEU A 85 19.45 16.13 6.03
N LEU A 86 18.96 15.51 7.11
CA LEU A 86 19.73 15.24 8.32
C LEU A 86 20.50 13.91 8.25
N HIS A 87 19.91 12.88 7.64
CA HIS A 87 20.47 11.52 7.64
C HIS A 87 20.94 11.06 6.26
N GLY A 88 20.61 11.79 5.20
CA GLY A 88 20.80 11.35 3.82
C GLY A 88 19.83 10.25 3.43
N HIS A 89 19.99 9.76 2.19
CA HIS A 89 19.36 8.51 1.77
C HIS A 89 20.12 7.31 2.35
N ARG A 90 19.43 6.17 2.44
CA ARG A 90 20.07 4.90 2.80
C ARG A 90 21.28 4.67 1.89
N GLN A 91 22.44 4.43 2.48
CA GLN A 91 23.64 4.08 1.73
C GLN A 91 23.68 2.59 1.45
N HIS A 92 24.03 2.23 0.22
CA HIS A 92 24.20 0.85 -0.22
C HIS A 92 25.71 0.55 -0.28
N PRO A 93 26.23 -0.36 0.56
CA PRO A 93 27.67 -0.64 0.61
C PRO A 93 28.19 -1.36 -0.65
N HIS A 94 27.27 -1.93 -1.45
CA HIS A 94 27.59 -2.61 -2.69
C HIS A 94 27.08 -1.81 -3.88
N GLN A 95 27.84 -1.85 -4.97
CA GLN A 95 27.47 -1.28 -6.26
C GLN A 95 27.52 -2.38 -7.32
N GLY A 96 26.64 -2.31 -8.31
CA GLY A 96 26.56 -3.31 -9.37
C GLY A 96 26.06 -4.67 -8.89
N VAL A 97 26.45 -5.72 -9.61
CA VAL A 97 26.02 -7.10 -9.34
C VAL A 97 26.96 -7.76 -8.34
N HIS A 98 26.43 -8.17 -7.19
CA HIS A 98 27.22 -8.88 -6.19
C HIS A 98 27.70 -10.25 -6.72
N PRO A 99 28.95 -10.69 -6.46
CA PRO A 99 29.49 -11.98 -6.95
C PRO A 99 28.76 -13.25 -6.47
N LYS A 100 27.79 -13.10 -5.57
CA LYS A 100 26.96 -14.19 -5.03
C LYS A 100 25.52 -14.12 -5.53
N ALA A 101 25.23 -13.23 -6.47
CA ALA A 101 24.01 -13.25 -7.25
C ALA A 101 24.20 -14.23 -8.42
N ASN A 102 23.13 -14.92 -8.80
CA ASN A 102 23.09 -15.75 -9.99
C ASN A 102 22.31 -15.01 -11.06
N VAL A 103 23.01 -14.52 -12.08
CA VAL A 103 22.43 -13.77 -13.19
C VAL A 103 22.67 -14.55 -14.46
N ASP A 104 21.58 -14.92 -15.16
CA ASP A 104 21.68 -15.59 -16.44
C ASP A 104 22.42 -14.71 -17.46
N PRO A 105 23.31 -15.26 -18.31
CA PRO A 105 24.06 -14.49 -19.30
C PRO A 105 23.22 -13.71 -20.31
N THR A 106 21.95 -14.10 -20.50
CA THR A 106 21.02 -13.43 -21.42
C THR A 106 20.22 -12.31 -20.74
N ALA A 107 20.34 -12.14 -19.43
CA ALA A 107 19.71 -11.05 -18.70
C ALA A 107 20.48 -9.74 -18.88
N THR A 108 19.78 -8.61 -18.81
CA THR A 108 20.37 -7.27 -18.89
C THR A 108 20.05 -6.47 -17.63
N ILE A 109 21.06 -5.82 -17.06
CA ILE A 109 20.94 -5.00 -15.85
C ILE A 109 21.40 -3.59 -16.20
N GLY A 110 20.53 -2.61 -15.98
CA GLY A 110 20.80 -1.20 -16.26
C GLY A 110 21.87 -0.59 -15.35
N GLN A 111 22.40 0.56 -15.79
CA GLN A 111 23.43 1.29 -15.08
C GLN A 111 22.96 1.73 -13.69
N GLY A 112 23.86 1.74 -12.70
CA GLY A 112 23.54 2.19 -11.34
C GLY A 112 22.78 1.17 -10.49
N SER A 113 22.22 0.13 -11.11
CA SER A 113 21.48 -0.92 -10.40
C SER A 113 22.38 -1.76 -9.49
N VAL A 114 21.85 -2.08 -8.31
CA VAL A 114 22.51 -2.86 -7.26
C VAL A 114 21.78 -4.17 -7.08
N VAL A 115 22.50 -5.29 -7.27
CA VAL A 115 21.97 -6.64 -7.08
C VAL A 115 22.69 -7.32 -5.93
N TYR A 116 21.96 -7.62 -4.86
CA TYR A 116 22.51 -8.19 -3.62
C TYR A 116 22.78 -9.71 -3.69
N PRO A 117 23.50 -10.28 -2.71
CA PRO A 117 23.75 -11.72 -2.63
C PRO A 117 22.47 -12.57 -2.65
N GLY A 118 22.55 -13.75 -3.27
CA GLY A 118 21.46 -14.73 -3.29
C GLY A 118 20.33 -14.40 -4.27
N VAL A 119 20.37 -13.23 -4.94
CA VAL A 119 19.41 -12.90 -5.99
C VAL A 119 19.57 -13.88 -7.17
N TYR A 120 18.45 -14.34 -7.70
CA TYR A 120 18.38 -15.08 -8.96
C TYR A 120 17.70 -14.22 -10.03
N VAL A 121 18.38 -14.04 -11.15
CA VAL A 121 17.87 -13.35 -12.35
C VAL A 121 17.87 -14.34 -13.50
N GLY A 122 16.67 -14.77 -13.90
CA GLY A 122 16.48 -15.78 -14.94
C GLY A 122 16.79 -15.30 -16.37
N PRO A 123 16.72 -16.23 -17.34
CA PRO A 123 16.98 -15.93 -18.75
C PRO A 123 16.15 -14.77 -19.29
N ARG A 124 16.78 -13.91 -20.11
CA ARG A 124 16.15 -12.80 -20.86
C ARG A 124 15.44 -11.76 -19.99
N VAL A 125 15.66 -11.78 -18.67
CA VAL A 125 15.17 -10.75 -17.77
C VAL A 125 15.81 -9.42 -18.10
N ARG A 126 15.03 -8.34 -18.02
CA ARG A 126 15.51 -6.98 -18.20
C ARG A 126 15.24 -6.18 -16.94
N ILE A 127 16.29 -5.64 -16.35
CA ILE A 127 16.21 -4.73 -15.20
C ILE A 127 16.74 -3.37 -15.66
N GLY A 128 15.96 -2.31 -15.41
CA GLY A 128 16.32 -0.93 -15.71
C GLY A 128 17.48 -0.40 -14.88
N ALA A 129 17.68 0.91 -14.99
CA ALA A 129 18.72 1.67 -14.30
C ALA A 129 18.32 2.01 -12.85
N ASP A 130 19.32 2.20 -12.00
CA ASP A 130 19.18 2.66 -10.61
C ASP A 130 18.22 1.83 -9.74
N CYS A 131 18.07 0.54 -10.06
CA CYS A 131 17.26 -0.40 -9.30
C CYS A 131 18.01 -0.97 -8.10
N ILE A 132 17.30 -1.29 -7.02
CA ILE A 132 17.84 -1.98 -5.85
C ILE A 132 17.13 -3.31 -5.70
N ILE A 133 17.87 -4.40 -5.93
CA ILE A 133 17.37 -5.76 -5.78
C ILE A 133 18.01 -6.37 -4.54
N TYR A 134 17.26 -6.41 -3.43
CA TYR A 134 17.72 -6.88 -2.12
C TYR A 134 17.93 -8.41 -2.09
N PRO A 135 18.56 -8.95 -1.02
CA PRO A 135 18.96 -10.36 -0.98
C PRO A 135 17.83 -11.36 -1.27
N ASN A 136 18.18 -12.46 -1.93
CA ASN A 136 17.30 -13.60 -2.21
C ASN A 136 16.02 -13.29 -3.00
N VAL A 137 15.96 -12.15 -3.69
CA VAL A 137 14.90 -11.90 -4.69
C VAL A 137 15.05 -12.90 -5.84
N VAL A 138 13.94 -13.43 -6.31
CA VAL A 138 13.90 -14.35 -7.46
C VAL A 138 13.10 -13.70 -8.57
N ILE A 139 13.74 -13.49 -9.73
CA ILE A 139 13.11 -12.95 -10.94
C ILE A 139 13.18 -14.03 -12.00
N TYR A 140 12.02 -14.55 -12.39
CA TYR A 140 11.91 -15.57 -13.41
C TYR A 140 12.10 -15.01 -14.83
N GLU A 141 12.30 -15.90 -15.79
CA GLU A 141 12.58 -15.59 -17.18
C GLU A 141 11.57 -14.61 -17.82
N ASP A 142 12.05 -13.86 -18.81
CA ASP A 142 11.27 -12.92 -19.62
C ASP A 142 10.58 -11.76 -18.84
N CYS A 143 10.76 -11.67 -17.53
CA CYS A 143 10.28 -10.54 -16.74
C CYS A 143 11.01 -9.23 -17.09
N VAL A 144 10.27 -8.13 -17.01
CA VAL A 144 10.79 -6.78 -17.24
C VAL A 144 10.55 -5.94 -16.00
N ILE A 145 11.61 -5.28 -15.53
CA ILE A 145 11.61 -4.34 -14.43
C ILE A 145 12.14 -3.01 -14.96
N GLY A 146 11.37 -1.94 -14.77
CA GLY A 146 11.71 -0.58 -15.16
C GLY A 146 12.86 0.01 -14.35
N ASP A 147 12.96 1.33 -14.38
CA ASP A 147 14.02 2.09 -13.70
C ASP A 147 13.62 2.45 -12.27
N ARG A 148 14.61 2.62 -11.39
CA ARG A 148 14.44 3.10 -10.00
C ARG A 148 13.51 2.23 -9.16
N CYS A 149 13.39 0.95 -9.51
CA CYS A 149 12.59 -0.01 -8.77
C CYS A 149 13.34 -0.51 -7.53
N ILE A 150 12.60 -0.80 -6.45
CA ILE A 150 13.15 -1.41 -5.24
C ILE A 150 12.41 -2.71 -4.97
N LEU A 151 13.12 -3.84 -5.00
CA LEU A 151 12.57 -5.16 -4.66
C LEU A 151 13.22 -5.63 -3.36
N HIS A 152 12.43 -5.72 -2.29
CA HIS A 152 12.88 -6.14 -0.96
C HIS A 152 13.09 -7.65 -0.87
N ALA A 153 13.81 -8.05 0.17
CA ALA A 153 14.33 -9.40 0.31
C ALA A 153 13.24 -10.48 0.19
N ASN A 154 13.59 -11.57 -0.49
CA ASN A 154 12.72 -12.72 -0.75
C ASN A 154 11.46 -12.42 -1.59
N ALA A 155 11.34 -11.26 -2.24
CA ALA A 155 10.28 -11.06 -3.23
C ALA A 155 10.46 -12.00 -4.43
N VAL A 156 9.34 -12.48 -4.99
CA VAL A 156 9.34 -13.43 -6.11
C VAL A 156 8.53 -12.86 -7.28
N ILE A 157 9.19 -12.67 -8.43
CA ILE A 157 8.62 -12.06 -9.61
C ILE A 157 8.56 -13.07 -10.74
N GLY A 158 7.36 -13.29 -11.28
CA GLY A 158 7.15 -14.18 -12.41
C GLY A 158 7.10 -15.66 -12.05
N ALA A 159 6.80 -16.00 -10.80
CA ALA A 159 6.40 -17.37 -10.49
C ALA A 159 5.10 -17.73 -11.23
N ASP A 160 4.88 -19.01 -11.46
CA ASP A 160 3.66 -19.51 -12.08
C ASP A 160 2.39 -19.07 -11.34
N GLY A 161 1.41 -18.57 -12.10
CA GLY A 161 0.04 -18.40 -11.63
C GLY A 161 -0.63 -19.71 -11.19
N TYR A 162 -1.68 -19.56 -10.37
CA TYR A 162 -2.49 -20.65 -9.83
C TYR A 162 -3.53 -21.18 -10.86
N GLY A 163 -3.06 -21.56 -12.05
CA GLY A 163 -3.90 -22.06 -13.14
C GLY A 163 -3.98 -23.58 -13.17
N PHE A 164 -5.18 -24.13 -12.95
CA PHE A 164 -5.48 -25.56 -13.04
C PHE A 164 -6.81 -25.81 -13.76
N ALA A 165 -6.84 -26.81 -14.64
CA ALA A 165 -8.08 -27.33 -15.22
C ALA A 165 -8.47 -28.62 -14.50
N THR A 166 -9.71 -28.70 -14.01
CA THR A 166 -10.21 -29.92 -13.35
C THR A 166 -10.88 -30.82 -14.38
N HIS A 167 -10.36 -32.03 -14.58
CA HIS A 167 -10.96 -33.05 -15.43
C HIS A 167 -11.12 -34.34 -14.62
N GLN A 168 -12.35 -34.86 -14.54
CA GLN A 168 -12.67 -36.09 -13.79
C GLN A 168 -12.15 -36.08 -12.34
N GLY A 169 -12.22 -34.93 -11.66
CA GLY A 169 -11.77 -34.77 -10.28
C GLY A 169 -10.26 -34.63 -10.10
N VAL A 170 -9.47 -34.61 -11.18
CA VAL A 170 -8.02 -34.40 -11.16
C VAL A 170 -7.69 -32.99 -11.66
N HIS A 171 -6.78 -32.31 -10.97
CA HIS A 171 -6.32 -30.97 -11.33
C HIS A 171 -5.09 -31.04 -12.23
N HIS A 172 -5.22 -30.57 -13.46
CA HIS A 172 -4.14 -30.50 -14.45
C HIS A 172 -3.55 -29.11 -14.48
N LYS A 173 -2.24 -29.00 -14.28
CA LYS A 173 -1.51 -27.74 -14.32
C LYS A 173 -1.64 -27.11 -15.71
N ILE A 174 -2.05 -25.85 -15.77
CA ILE A 174 -2.04 -25.05 -16.99
C ILE A 174 -0.69 -24.33 -17.07
N PRO A 175 0.15 -24.60 -18.08
CA PRO A 175 1.40 -23.87 -18.28
C PRO A 175 1.17 -22.36 -18.38
N GLN A 176 1.97 -21.58 -17.66
CA GLN A 176 1.88 -20.12 -17.65
C GLN A 176 3.02 -19.58 -18.52
N ILE A 177 2.68 -19.10 -19.71
CA ILE A 177 3.67 -18.73 -20.74
C ILE A 177 3.87 -17.21 -20.87
N GLY A 178 3.17 -16.42 -20.05
CA GLY A 178 3.36 -14.98 -19.99
C GLY A 178 4.53 -14.58 -19.09
N ASN A 179 4.65 -13.28 -18.83
CA ASN A 179 5.67 -12.70 -17.97
C ASN A 179 5.07 -11.73 -16.94
N VAL A 180 5.96 -11.03 -16.22
CA VAL A 180 5.63 -9.86 -15.40
C VAL A 180 6.33 -8.64 -15.98
N VAL A 181 5.61 -7.52 -16.04
CA VAL A 181 6.16 -6.20 -16.37
C VAL A 181 5.93 -5.29 -15.18
N ILE A 182 7.01 -4.76 -14.64
CA ILE A 182 7.02 -3.76 -13.57
C ILE A 182 7.55 -2.47 -14.19
N GLU A 183 6.76 -1.41 -14.11
CA GLU A 183 7.16 -0.08 -14.59
C GLU A 183 8.05 0.65 -13.56
N ASP A 184 8.49 1.85 -13.92
CA ASP A 184 9.42 2.66 -13.15
C ASP A 184 8.94 3.00 -11.72
N ASP A 185 9.88 3.28 -10.82
CA ASP A 185 9.64 3.82 -9.49
C ASP A 185 8.73 2.92 -8.60
N VAL A 186 8.56 1.65 -8.97
CA VAL A 186 7.81 0.66 -8.21
C VAL A 186 8.64 0.12 -7.03
N GLU A 187 7.99 -0.03 -5.88
CA GLU A 187 8.59 -0.70 -4.71
C GLU A 187 7.78 -1.95 -4.33
N ILE A 188 8.47 -3.07 -4.15
CA ILE A 188 7.90 -4.37 -3.80
C ILE A 188 8.49 -4.83 -2.47
N GLY A 189 7.62 -4.99 -1.48
CA GLY A 189 7.96 -5.37 -0.12
C GLY A 189 8.45 -6.81 0.02
N ALA A 190 9.00 -7.09 1.20
CA ALA A 190 9.66 -8.37 1.47
C ALA A 190 8.67 -9.55 1.39
N GLY A 191 9.10 -10.64 0.75
CA GLY A 191 8.29 -11.86 0.62
C GLY A 191 7.03 -11.73 -0.24
N SER A 192 6.84 -10.61 -0.94
CA SER A 192 5.71 -10.42 -1.84
C SER A 192 5.91 -11.21 -3.15
N VAL A 193 4.81 -11.68 -3.73
CA VAL A 193 4.82 -12.53 -4.92
C VAL A 193 3.95 -11.91 -6.01
N ILE A 194 4.53 -11.79 -7.20
CA ILE A 194 3.82 -11.34 -8.40
C ILE A 194 3.86 -12.48 -9.41
N ALA A 195 2.72 -13.12 -9.63
CA ALA A 195 2.61 -14.23 -10.56
C ALA A 195 2.67 -13.74 -12.01
N ARG A 196 3.37 -14.47 -12.88
CA ARG A 196 3.33 -14.23 -14.33
C ARG A 196 1.93 -14.46 -14.86
N ALA A 197 1.62 -13.80 -15.96
CA ALA A 197 0.38 -14.06 -16.67
C ALA A 197 0.35 -15.46 -17.30
N ALA A 198 -0.85 -16.00 -17.49
CA ALA A 198 -1.03 -17.21 -18.30
C ALA A 198 -0.59 -16.97 -19.74
N MET A 199 -0.96 -15.80 -20.29
CA MET A 199 -0.56 -15.26 -21.58
C MET A 199 -0.40 -13.75 -21.46
N GLY A 200 0.53 -13.15 -22.20
CA GLY A 200 0.81 -11.71 -22.10
C GLY A 200 1.57 -11.38 -20.81
N SER A 201 1.13 -10.34 -20.09
CA SER A 201 1.85 -9.82 -18.92
C SER A 201 0.92 -9.53 -17.74
N THR A 202 1.37 -9.88 -16.54
CA THR A 202 0.91 -9.22 -15.31
C THR A 202 1.64 -7.88 -15.22
N LEU A 203 0.94 -6.78 -14.99
CA LEU A 203 1.50 -5.42 -15.07
C LEU A 203 1.39 -4.70 -13.72
N ILE A 204 2.48 -4.08 -13.30
CA ILE A 204 2.51 -3.15 -12.15
C ILE A 204 2.89 -1.76 -12.64
N GLY A 205 1.96 -0.81 -12.49
CA GLY A 205 2.10 0.55 -13.00
C GLY A 205 3.07 1.41 -12.19
N THR A 206 3.62 2.43 -12.84
CA THR A 206 4.65 3.34 -12.30
C THR A 206 4.33 3.86 -10.90
N GLY A 207 5.36 3.93 -10.05
CA GLY A 207 5.27 4.56 -8.73
C GLY A 207 4.44 3.80 -7.68
N THR A 208 3.91 2.63 -8.03
CA THR A 208 3.12 1.79 -7.12
C THR A 208 3.99 1.24 -5.99
N LYS A 209 3.46 1.28 -4.76
CA LYS A 209 4.11 0.78 -3.55
C LYS A 209 3.36 -0.44 -3.02
N ILE A 210 4.04 -1.57 -3.00
CA ILE A 210 3.54 -2.85 -2.55
C ILE A 210 4.30 -3.20 -1.28
N ASP A 211 3.59 -3.38 -0.17
CA ASP A 211 4.16 -3.72 1.12
C ASP A 211 4.50 -5.22 1.20
N ALA A 212 4.93 -5.70 2.36
CA ALA A 212 5.35 -7.07 2.58
C ALA A 212 4.20 -8.08 2.48
N LEU A 213 4.54 -9.28 2.02
CA LEU A 213 3.65 -10.45 1.95
C LEU A 213 2.37 -10.22 1.11
N VAL A 214 2.45 -9.34 0.11
CA VAL A 214 1.37 -9.13 -0.85
C VAL A 214 1.42 -10.20 -1.94
N MET A 215 0.25 -10.70 -2.34
CA MET A 215 0.10 -11.65 -3.44
C MET A 215 -0.67 -11.01 -4.60
N ILE A 216 -0.06 -11.00 -5.79
CA ILE A 216 -0.69 -10.55 -7.03
C ILE A 216 -0.83 -11.74 -7.98
N GLY A 217 -2.08 -12.08 -8.31
CA GLY A 217 -2.43 -13.15 -9.23
C GLY A 217 -2.04 -12.88 -10.69
N HIS A 218 -2.03 -13.94 -11.49
CA HIS A 218 -1.70 -13.89 -12.91
C HIS A 218 -2.64 -12.97 -13.69
N ASN A 219 -2.14 -12.32 -14.76
CA ASN A 219 -2.91 -11.44 -15.65
C ASN A 219 -3.47 -10.16 -14.98
N THR A 220 -3.17 -9.94 -13.70
CA THR A 220 -3.61 -8.74 -13.00
C THR A 220 -2.84 -7.52 -13.51
N ARG A 221 -3.55 -6.39 -13.63
CA ARG A 221 -2.99 -5.10 -14.06
C ARG A 221 -3.25 -4.09 -12.95
N ILE A 222 -2.20 -3.59 -12.33
CA ILE A 222 -2.26 -2.54 -11.31
C ILE A 222 -1.90 -1.22 -11.96
N GLY A 223 -2.78 -0.22 -11.86
CA GLY A 223 -2.53 1.13 -12.35
C GLY A 223 -1.46 1.86 -11.52
N PRO A 224 -1.02 3.05 -11.98
CA PRO A 224 0.08 3.77 -11.36
C PRO A 224 -0.29 4.34 -9.99
N HIS A 225 0.74 4.56 -9.17
CA HIS A 225 0.66 5.19 -7.84
C HIS A 225 -0.27 4.48 -6.85
N GLY A 226 -0.47 3.17 -7.01
CA GLY A 226 -1.22 2.36 -6.04
C GLY A 226 -0.47 2.18 -4.73
N LEU A 227 -1.19 2.05 -3.63
CA LEU A 227 -0.68 1.70 -2.31
C LEU A 227 -1.32 0.39 -1.85
N LEU A 228 -0.58 -0.72 -1.91
CA LEU A 228 -1.04 -2.03 -1.46
C LEU A 228 -0.33 -2.38 -0.15
N VAL A 229 -1.06 -2.29 0.97
CA VAL A 229 -0.53 -2.50 2.33
C VAL A 229 -0.34 -4.00 2.63
N ALA A 230 0.40 -4.33 3.69
CA ALA A 230 0.80 -5.68 4.02
C ALA A 230 -0.35 -6.71 3.94
N GLN A 231 -0.04 -7.86 3.36
CA GLN A 231 -0.95 -9.02 3.22
C GLN A 231 -2.19 -8.77 2.35
N VAL A 232 -2.21 -7.73 1.51
CA VAL A 232 -3.19 -7.63 0.43
C VAL A 232 -3.05 -8.85 -0.50
N GLY A 233 -4.18 -9.47 -0.84
CA GLY A 233 -4.26 -10.58 -1.78
C GLY A 233 -5.19 -10.25 -2.95
N ILE A 234 -4.65 -10.24 -4.16
CA ILE A 234 -5.41 -9.98 -5.39
C ILE A 234 -5.40 -11.25 -6.24
N ALA A 235 -6.58 -11.80 -6.53
CA ALA A 235 -6.72 -12.95 -7.41
C ALA A 235 -6.33 -12.63 -8.87
N GLY A 236 -6.38 -13.63 -9.74
CA GLY A 236 -6.00 -13.48 -11.14
C GLY A 236 -6.98 -12.62 -11.96
N SER A 237 -6.44 -12.01 -13.02
CA SER A 237 -7.17 -11.25 -14.04
C SER A 237 -7.93 -10.03 -13.51
N VAL A 238 -7.47 -9.41 -12.43
CA VAL A 238 -8.06 -8.19 -11.88
C VAL A 238 -7.47 -6.96 -12.58
N SER A 239 -8.31 -5.96 -12.88
CA SER A 239 -7.86 -4.65 -13.37
C SER A 239 -8.05 -3.61 -12.27
N VAL A 240 -6.96 -3.00 -11.80
CA VAL A 240 -6.97 -1.97 -10.77
C VAL A 240 -6.57 -0.63 -11.38
N GLY A 241 -7.36 0.41 -11.12
CA GLY A 241 -7.13 1.78 -11.58
C GLY A 241 -5.92 2.47 -10.94
N HIS A 242 -5.78 3.76 -11.20
CA HIS A 242 -4.70 4.59 -10.66
C HIS A 242 -5.00 5.08 -9.24
N HIS A 243 -3.96 5.33 -8.45
CA HIS A 243 -4.07 5.90 -7.09
C HIS A 243 -4.99 5.11 -6.15
N VAL A 244 -5.10 3.80 -6.37
CA VAL A 244 -5.89 2.92 -5.49
C VAL A 244 -5.12 2.65 -4.21
N THR A 245 -5.81 2.74 -3.08
CA THR A 245 -5.28 2.32 -1.78
C THR A 245 -6.00 1.07 -1.30
N MET A 246 -5.27 -0.02 -1.08
CA MET A 246 -5.78 -1.22 -0.40
C MET A 246 -5.07 -1.35 0.94
N ALA A 247 -5.82 -1.16 2.02
CA ALA A 247 -5.29 -1.29 3.36
C ALA A 247 -5.04 -2.76 3.74
N GLY A 248 -4.38 -2.98 4.88
CA GLY A 248 -3.84 -4.30 5.25
C GLY A 248 -4.88 -5.42 5.20
N GLN A 249 -4.47 -6.58 4.69
CA GLN A 249 -5.29 -7.80 4.59
C GLN A 249 -6.56 -7.67 3.74
N VAL A 250 -6.63 -6.73 2.79
CA VAL A 250 -7.70 -6.73 1.78
C VAL A 250 -7.58 -7.97 0.88
N GLY A 251 -8.71 -8.60 0.58
CA GLY A 251 -8.82 -9.68 -0.40
C GLY A 251 -9.69 -9.27 -1.59
N VAL A 252 -9.23 -9.52 -2.82
CA VAL A 252 -9.96 -9.20 -4.06
C VAL A 252 -10.20 -10.47 -4.87
N ALA A 253 -11.46 -10.76 -5.20
CA ALA A 253 -11.82 -11.87 -6.06
C ALA A 253 -11.34 -11.67 -7.51
N GLY A 254 -11.27 -12.77 -8.27
CA GLY A 254 -10.71 -12.74 -9.63
C GLY A 254 -11.63 -12.06 -10.62
N HIS A 255 -11.06 -11.61 -11.75
CA HIS A 255 -11.79 -11.03 -12.87
C HIS A 255 -12.58 -9.75 -12.57
N LEU A 256 -12.23 -9.04 -11.51
CA LEU A 256 -12.89 -7.79 -11.12
C LEU A 256 -12.21 -6.55 -11.73
N LYS A 257 -12.99 -5.47 -11.83
CA LYS A 257 -12.51 -4.12 -12.10
C LYS A 257 -12.62 -3.24 -10.86
N ILE A 258 -11.49 -2.71 -10.42
CA ILE A 258 -11.39 -1.70 -9.37
C ILE A 258 -11.08 -0.36 -10.04
N GLY A 259 -11.95 0.63 -9.83
CA GLY A 259 -11.86 1.95 -10.43
C GLY A 259 -10.68 2.80 -9.93
N ASP A 260 -10.59 4.00 -10.46
CA ASP A 260 -9.55 4.97 -10.14
C ASP A 260 -9.82 5.65 -8.79
N ASN A 261 -8.77 5.97 -8.03
CA ASN A 261 -8.84 6.64 -6.72
C ASN A 261 -9.72 5.90 -5.68
N VAL A 262 -9.81 4.58 -5.78
CA VAL A 262 -10.56 3.76 -4.82
C VAL A 262 -9.76 3.57 -3.53
N THR A 263 -10.43 3.62 -2.38
CA THR A 263 -9.86 3.20 -1.10
C THR A 263 -10.60 1.98 -0.56
N ILE A 264 -9.88 0.89 -0.32
CA ILE A 264 -10.41 -0.35 0.24
C ILE A 264 -9.85 -0.48 1.66
N ALA A 265 -10.73 -0.37 2.65
CA ALA A 265 -10.34 -0.42 4.06
C ALA A 265 -9.87 -1.82 4.48
N ALA A 266 -9.12 -1.88 5.58
CA ALA A 266 -8.43 -3.09 6.02
C ALA A 266 -9.40 -4.25 6.21
N LYS A 267 -8.95 -5.46 5.87
CA LYS A 267 -9.73 -6.72 5.95
C LYS A 267 -11.00 -6.79 5.09
N ALA A 268 -11.25 -5.84 4.19
CA ALA A 268 -12.38 -5.95 3.29
C ALA A 268 -12.19 -7.07 2.27
N GLY A 269 -13.25 -7.84 2.03
CA GLY A 269 -13.34 -8.82 0.94
C GLY A 269 -14.15 -8.24 -0.22
N VAL A 270 -13.49 -8.04 -1.36
CA VAL A 270 -14.09 -7.43 -2.56
C VAL A 270 -14.55 -8.54 -3.50
N MET A 271 -15.86 -8.62 -3.70
CA MET A 271 -16.52 -9.70 -4.46
C MET A 271 -17.19 -9.21 -5.75
N SER A 272 -17.12 -7.91 -6.03
CA SER A 272 -17.70 -7.27 -7.21
C SER A 272 -16.84 -6.09 -7.64
N ASP A 273 -17.09 -5.61 -8.85
CA ASP A 273 -16.46 -4.37 -9.34
C ASP A 273 -16.70 -3.21 -8.38
N VAL A 274 -15.71 -2.32 -8.30
CA VAL A 274 -15.77 -1.12 -7.45
C VAL A 274 -15.63 0.11 -8.36
N PRO A 275 -16.61 1.02 -8.38
CA PRO A 275 -16.54 2.24 -9.19
C PRO A 275 -15.42 3.19 -8.73
N ASP A 276 -15.06 4.12 -9.62
CA ASP A 276 -14.09 5.17 -9.33
C ASP A 276 -14.47 5.99 -8.07
N GLN A 277 -13.46 6.57 -7.42
CA GLN A 277 -13.59 7.48 -6.27
C GLN A 277 -14.40 6.92 -5.10
N THR A 278 -14.47 5.59 -4.99
CA THR A 278 -15.26 4.91 -3.98
C THR A 278 -14.40 4.52 -2.79
N ILE A 279 -14.94 4.69 -1.59
CA ILE A 279 -14.38 4.12 -0.36
C ILE A 279 -15.24 2.92 0.02
N VAL A 280 -14.65 1.73 0.08
CA VAL A 280 -15.32 0.51 0.53
C VAL A 280 -14.73 0.02 1.84
N ILE A 281 -15.59 -0.48 2.72
CA ILE A 281 -15.21 -0.97 4.06
C ILE A 281 -15.82 -2.34 4.33
N GLY A 282 -15.06 -3.19 5.01
CA GLY A 282 -15.49 -4.46 5.57
C GLY A 282 -15.22 -4.53 7.08
N VAL A 283 -15.55 -5.67 7.69
CA VAL A 283 -15.29 -6.08 9.09
C VAL A 283 -14.83 -4.96 10.05
N PRO A 284 -15.73 -4.27 10.79
CA PRO A 284 -15.28 -3.64 12.02
C PRO A 284 -15.20 -4.69 13.13
N ALA A 285 -14.11 -4.64 13.89
CA ALA A 285 -14.11 -5.23 15.22
C ALA A 285 -15.19 -4.54 16.07
N MET A 286 -15.92 -5.33 16.84
CA MET A 286 -16.93 -4.83 17.76
C MET A 286 -16.83 -5.58 19.09
N PRO A 287 -17.34 -5.02 20.20
CA PRO A 287 -17.37 -5.72 21.48
C PRO A 287 -18.01 -7.11 21.33
N ALA A 288 -17.42 -8.13 21.97
CA ALA A 288 -17.79 -9.53 21.74
C ALA A 288 -19.28 -9.82 21.99
N SER A 289 -19.90 -9.16 22.97
CA SER A 289 -21.34 -9.28 23.25
C SER A 289 -22.20 -8.75 22.09
N GLN A 290 -21.79 -7.66 21.46
CA GLN A 290 -22.44 -7.09 20.28
C GLN A 290 -22.22 -8.00 19.06
N ALA A 291 -20.98 -8.46 18.84
CA ALA A 291 -20.61 -9.33 17.72
C ALA A 291 -21.48 -10.59 17.67
N ARG A 292 -21.62 -11.29 18.81
CA ARG A 292 -22.41 -12.52 18.89
C ARG A 292 -23.86 -12.29 18.47
N ARG A 293 -24.47 -11.18 18.90
CA ARG A 293 -25.85 -10.83 18.56
C ARG A 293 -26.00 -10.51 17.07
N VAL A 294 -25.08 -9.70 16.53
CA VAL A 294 -25.10 -9.33 15.11
C VAL A 294 -24.91 -10.58 14.24
N TYR A 295 -23.91 -11.40 14.53
CA TYR A 295 -23.60 -12.59 13.73
C TYR A 295 -24.71 -13.65 13.79
N SER A 296 -25.40 -13.82 14.93
CA SER A 296 -26.54 -14.74 15.00
C SER A 296 -27.75 -14.32 14.17
N ILE A 297 -27.93 -13.00 13.96
CA ILE A 297 -28.99 -12.45 13.10
C ILE A 297 -28.56 -12.52 11.64
N PHE A 298 -27.28 -12.36 11.35
CA PHE A 298 -26.74 -12.36 9.99
C PHE A 298 -27.11 -13.62 9.21
N THR A 299 -27.11 -14.78 9.86
CA THR A 299 -27.52 -16.06 9.23
C THR A 299 -29.03 -16.16 8.98
N GLN A 300 -29.84 -15.28 9.59
CA GLN A 300 -31.30 -15.25 9.47
C GLN A 300 -31.80 -14.15 8.52
N LEU A 301 -30.88 -13.40 7.88
CA LEU A 301 -31.23 -12.30 6.99
C LEU A 301 -32.19 -12.71 5.85
N PRO A 302 -32.02 -13.87 5.19
CA PRO A 302 -32.97 -14.30 4.17
C PRO A 302 -34.40 -14.45 4.70
N GLU A 303 -34.58 -15.13 5.84
CA GLU A 303 -35.90 -15.34 6.44
C GLU A 303 -36.51 -14.05 6.98
N LEU A 304 -35.68 -13.15 7.53
CA LEU A 304 -36.13 -11.83 7.97
C LEU A 304 -36.62 -10.97 6.81
N LEU A 305 -35.96 -11.05 5.64
CA LEU A 305 -36.38 -10.33 4.43
C LEU A 305 -37.75 -10.83 3.94
N GLU A 306 -37.97 -12.14 3.90
CA GLU A 306 -39.27 -12.71 3.51
C GLU A 306 -40.38 -12.34 4.49
N ARG A 307 -40.10 -12.36 5.80
CA ARG A 307 -41.05 -11.90 6.82
C ARG A 307 -41.36 -10.41 6.68
N LEU A 308 -40.37 -9.58 6.35
CA LEU A 308 -40.57 -8.15 6.16
C LEU A 308 -41.49 -7.88 4.97
N LYS A 309 -41.24 -8.53 3.82
CA LYS A 309 -42.12 -8.43 2.64
C LYS A 309 -43.57 -8.83 2.95
N ALA A 310 -43.76 -9.92 3.69
CA ALA A 310 -45.10 -10.37 4.08
C ALA A 310 -45.82 -9.35 4.97
N VAL A 311 -45.10 -8.69 5.87
CA VAL A 311 -45.65 -7.61 6.71
C VAL A 311 -45.96 -6.37 5.87
N GLU A 312 -45.09 -5.98 4.95
CA GLU A 312 -45.31 -4.84 4.04
C GLU A 312 -46.57 -5.05 3.19
N GLN A 313 -46.75 -6.24 2.62
CA GLN A 313 -47.94 -6.58 1.84
C GLN A 313 -49.23 -6.48 2.68
N GLN A 314 -49.23 -6.99 3.91
CA GLN A 314 -50.39 -6.89 4.80
C GLN A 314 -50.74 -5.45 5.16
N VAL A 315 -49.73 -4.59 5.29
CA VAL A 315 -49.94 -3.16 5.56
C VAL A 315 -50.55 -2.45 4.35
N GLU A 316 -50.11 -2.75 3.14
CA GLU A 316 -50.70 -2.21 1.90
C GLU A 316 -52.16 -2.63 1.75
N GLU A 317 -52.47 -3.92 1.95
CA GLU A 317 -53.84 -4.45 1.88
C GLU A 317 -54.78 -3.77 2.89
N LEU A 318 -54.28 -3.49 4.10
CA LEU A 318 -55.05 -2.78 5.13
C LEU A 318 -55.25 -1.30 4.81
N ALA A 319 -54.24 -0.63 4.23
CA ALA A 319 -54.33 0.77 3.83
C ALA A 319 -55.36 0.96 2.69
N ASP A 320 -55.35 0.08 1.69
CA ASP A 320 -56.31 0.11 0.59
C ASP A 320 -57.75 -0.19 1.05
N SER A 321 -57.91 -1.00 2.10
CA SER A 321 -59.22 -1.26 2.71
C SER A 321 -59.75 -0.10 3.57
N GLY A 322 -58.89 0.86 3.93
CA GLY A 322 -59.21 2.02 4.77
C GLY A 322 -59.84 3.20 4.04
N ASP A 323 -59.83 3.22 2.70
CA ASP A 323 -60.31 4.34 1.86
C ASP A 323 -61.80 4.26 1.50
N THR A 324 -62.60 3.51 2.29
CA THR A 324 -64.06 3.57 2.16
C THR A 324 -64.52 4.91 2.75
N PRO A 325 -65.09 5.85 1.98
CA PRO A 325 -65.58 7.11 2.55
C PRO A 325 -66.68 6.75 3.54
N LEU A 326 -66.50 7.13 4.80
CA LEU A 326 -67.59 7.14 5.77
C LEU A 326 -68.66 8.11 5.24
N ALA A 327 -69.66 7.56 4.57
CA ALA A 327 -70.88 8.23 4.15
C ALA A 327 -71.79 8.51 5.35
#